data_AF-A0A534C2U3-F1
#
_entry.id   AF-A0A534C2U3-F1
#
_cell.length_a   1.000
_cell.length_b   1.000
_cell.length_c   1.000
_cell.angle_alpha   90.00
_cell.angle_beta   90.00
_cell.angle_gamma   90.00
#
_symmetry.space_group_name_H-M   'P 1'
#
loop_
_entity.id
_entity.type
_entity.pdbx_description
1 polymer ?
#
loop_
_entity_poly.entity_id
_entity_poly.type
_entity_poly.pdbx_seq_one_letter_code
_entity_poly.pdbx_strand_id
1 'polypeptide(L)'
;MGMGQHAVPASDLVRRFIFEKHPVRGHWVRLEGAWRELRAHADYPPVVSELLGEAVAASVLLAATLKFRGTLTFQLQGDGAVGLLVAQCAHDFRVRAVARCAGVALRGWSGGGRRSAIFRRLVGTDGRITVTIEAQEKSMRYQGVVPLAGTSLAESLEAYFASSEQLPTRVLLAADHACCAGMLVQKLPDGDVGDPEDIAAVWEGAQR
;
A
#
# COMPACT_ATOMS: atom_id res chain seq x y z
N MET A 1 -22.92 -28.30 24.82
CA MET A 1 -22.65 -26.86 25.05
C MET A 1 -21.76 -26.37 23.93
N GLY A 2 -22.33 -25.64 22.97
CA GLY A 2 -21.61 -25.15 21.80
C GLY A 2 -20.78 -23.92 22.17
N MET A 3 -19.47 -23.99 21.92
CA MET A 3 -18.65 -22.78 21.84
C MET A 3 -19.08 -22.05 20.58
N GLY A 4 -19.89 -21.00 20.75
CA GLY A 4 -20.18 -20.06 19.69
C GLY A 4 -18.87 -19.46 19.21
N GLN A 5 -18.43 -19.87 18.03
CA GLN A 5 -17.40 -19.16 17.29
C GLN A 5 -17.99 -17.78 16.99
N HIS A 6 -17.61 -16.77 17.77
CA HIS A 6 -17.82 -15.39 17.36
C HIS A 6 -16.93 -15.15 16.14
N ALA A 7 -17.50 -15.41 14.95
CA ALA A 7 -16.94 -14.88 13.72
C ALA A 7 -16.91 -13.37 13.90
N VAL A 8 -15.72 -12.80 14.05
CA VAL A 8 -15.53 -11.35 13.94
C VAL A 8 -16.08 -10.96 12.57
N PRO A 9 -17.10 -10.08 12.49
CA PRO A 9 -17.66 -9.70 11.20
C PRO A 9 -16.55 -9.10 10.34
N ALA A 10 -16.49 -9.49 9.07
CA ALA A 10 -15.54 -8.95 8.12
C ALA A 10 -15.69 -7.43 8.06
N SER A 11 -14.76 -6.70 8.66
CA SER A 11 -14.87 -5.24 8.79
C SER A 11 -13.82 -4.57 7.93
N ASP A 12 -14.29 -3.76 6.98
CA ASP A 12 -13.44 -2.86 6.22
C ASP A 12 -13.33 -1.54 6.99
N LEU A 13 -12.11 -1.15 7.34
CA LEU A 13 -11.83 0.01 8.18
C LEU A 13 -10.71 0.85 7.60
N VAL A 14 -10.95 2.16 7.54
CA VAL A 14 -9.94 3.19 7.28
C VAL A 14 -9.96 4.15 8.46
N ARG A 15 -8.83 4.31 9.14
CA ARG A 15 -8.70 5.16 10.33
C ARG A 15 -7.59 6.16 10.12
N ARG A 16 -7.84 7.41 10.47
CA ARG A 16 -6.82 8.44 10.62
C ARG A 16 -6.51 8.62 12.11
N PHE A 17 -5.24 8.82 12.42
CA PHE A 17 -4.78 9.16 13.76
C PHE A 17 -3.70 10.24 13.71
N ILE A 18 -3.45 10.86 14.85
CA ILE A 18 -2.40 11.86 15.06
C ILE A 18 -1.73 11.56 16.40
N PHE A 19 -0.43 11.77 16.50
CA PHE A 19 0.25 11.73 17.79
C PHE A 19 0.17 13.11 18.42
N GLU A 20 -0.55 13.27 19.53
CA GLU A 20 -0.81 14.60 20.11
C GLU A 20 0.47 15.35 20.50
N LYS A 21 1.50 14.62 20.90
CA LYS A 21 2.78 15.18 21.40
C LYS A 21 3.89 15.25 20.34
N HIS A 22 3.63 14.78 19.12
CA HIS A 22 4.66 14.68 18.08
C HIS A 22 4.07 15.14 16.75
N PRO A 23 4.82 15.86 15.89
CA PRO A 23 4.31 16.35 14.61
C PRO A 23 4.23 15.22 13.57
N VAL A 24 3.42 14.20 13.87
CA VAL A 24 3.30 12.97 13.10
C VAL A 24 1.81 12.63 12.98
N ARG A 25 1.38 12.39 11.75
CA ARG A 25 0.06 11.84 11.42
C ARG A 25 0.19 10.41 10.94
N GLY A 26 -0.90 9.66 11.02
CA GLY A 26 -0.95 8.35 10.39
C GLY A 26 -2.32 7.96 9.88
N HIS A 27 -2.29 6.96 9.01
CA HIS A 27 -3.46 6.29 8.47
C HIS A 27 -3.27 4.79 8.65
N TRP A 28 -4.35 4.11 8.99
CA TRP A 28 -4.40 2.66 9.10
C TRP A 28 -5.58 2.14 8.29
N VAL A 29 -5.35 1.07 7.55
CA VAL A 29 -6.37 0.38 6.76
C VAL A 29 -6.33 -1.11 7.06
N ARG A 30 -7.51 -1.71 7.13
CA ARG A 30 -7.72 -3.16 7.08
C ARG A 30 -8.98 -3.44 6.27
N LEU A 31 -8.83 -4.24 5.22
CA LEU A 31 -9.92 -4.65 4.34
C LEU A 31 -10.04 -6.17 4.38
N GLU A 32 -11.21 -6.66 4.72
CA GLU A 32 -11.59 -8.08 4.73
C GLU A 32 -12.69 -8.37 3.71
N GLY A 33 -13.76 -7.58 3.73
CA GLY A 33 -14.90 -7.73 2.83
C GLY A 33 -14.51 -7.40 1.40
N ALA A 34 -14.08 -6.16 1.16
CA ALA A 34 -13.62 -5.70 -0.14
C ALA A 34 -12.48 -6.55 -0.70
N TRP A 35 -11.55 -7.00 0.16
CA TRP A 35 -10.44 -7.86 -0.29
C TRP A 35 -10.92 -9.25 -0.71
N ARG A 36 -11.81 -9.87 0.07
CA ARG A 36 -12.41 -11.16 -0.28
C ARG A 36 -13.16 -11.10 -1.60
N GLU A 37 -13.93 -10.04 -1.83
CA GLU A 37 -14.63 -9.82 -3.10
C GLU A 37 -13.65 -9.67 -4.26
N LEU A 38 -12.62 -8.81 -4.14
CA LEU A 38 -11.61 -8.63 -5.19
C LEU A 38 -10.91 -9.94 -5.57
N ARG A 39 -10.51 -10.73 -4.57
CA ARG A 39 -9.87 -12.04 -4.79
C ARG A 39 -10.78 -13.04 -5.51
N ALA A 40 -12.09 -12.97 -5.29
CA ALA A 40 -13.03 -13.91 -5.91
C ALA A 40 -13.12 -13.75 -7.44
N HIS A 41 -12.66 -12.64 -8.01
CA HIS A 41 -12.75 -12.34 -9.43
C HIS A 41 -11.60 -12.91 -10.28
N ALA A 42 -10.49 -13.33 -9.66
CA ALA A 42 -9.34 -13.86 -10.39
C ALA A 42 -8.52 -14.83 -9.53
N ASP A 43 -8.15 -15.97 -10.11
CA ASP A 43 -7.29 -16.95 -9.46
C ASP A 43 -5.81 -16.59 -9.71
N TYR A 44 -5.16 -16.05 -8.68
CA TYR A 44 -3.75 -15.67 -8.69
C TYR A 44 -2.94 -16.62 -7.81
N PRO A 45 -1.68 -16.93 -8.20
CA PRO A 45 -0.74 -17.54 -7.28
C PRO A 45 -0.68 -16.74 -5.95
N PRO A 46 -0.59 -17.40 -4.77
CA PRO A 46 -0.72 -16.74 -3.47
C PRO A 46 0.15 -15.48 -3.31
N VAL A 47 1.42 -15.59 -3.64
CA VAL A 47 2.42 -14.51 -3.72
C VAL A 47 2.05 -13.32 -4.61
N VAL A 48 1.34 -13.55 -5.73
CA VAL A 48 0.81 -12.46 -6.59
C VAL A 48 -0.42 -11.85 -5.94
N SER A 49 -1.27 -12.66 -5.33
CA SER A 49 -2.43 -12.19 -4.56
C SER A 49 -2.01 -11.33 -3.37
N GLU A 50 -0.95 -11.71 -2.65
CA GLU A 50 -0.38 -10.93 -1.54
C GLU A 50 0.13 -9.57 -2.02
N LEU A 51 0.93 -9.53 -3.10
CA LEU A 51 1.39 -8.28 -3.69
C LEU A 51 0.23 -7.39 -4.17
N LEU A 52 -0.83 -8.00 -4.75
CA LEU A 52 -2.04 -7.30 -5.14
C LEU A 52 -2.77 -6.70 -3.93
N GLY A 53 -2.86 -7.45 -2.83
CA GLY A 53 -3.45 -6.99 -1.57
C GLY A 53 -2.67 -5.83 -0.94
N GLU A 54 -1.33 -5.92 -0.92
CA GLU A 54 -0.45 -4.82 -0.49
C GLU A 54 -0.69 -3.56 -1.32
N ALA A 55 -0.82 -3.69 -2.64
CA ALA A 55 -1.10 -2.57 -3.54
C ALA A 55 -2.51 -1.98 -3.35
N VAL A 56 -3.52 -2.80 -3.04
CA VAL A 56 -4.86 -2.32 -2.67
C VAL A 56 -4.77 -1.48 -1.39
N ALA A 57 -4.13 -2.00 -0.34
CA ALA A 57 -3.93 -1.27 0.92
C ALA A 57 -3.18 0.04 0.69
N ALA A 58 -2.10 0.02 -0.12
CA ALA A 58 -1.35 1.22 -0.51
C ALA A 58 -2.24 2.26 -1.22
N SER A 59 -3.09 1.83 -2.16
CA SER A 59 -4.00 2.75 -2.88
C SER A 59 -5.00 3.42 -1.96
N VAL A 60 -5.50 2.71 -0.94
CA VAL A 60 -6.42 3.25 0.07
C VAL A 60 -5.70 4.20 1.00
N LEU A 61 -4.49 3.86 1.47
CA LEU A 61 -3.67 4.75 2.29
C LEU A 61 -3.34 6.06 1.56
N LEU A 62 -2.93 5.97 0.29
CA LEU A 62 -2.69 7.14 -0.55
C LEU A 62 -3.95 7.98 -0.77
N ALA A 63 -5.10 7.35 -1.01
CA ALA A 63 -6.35 8.08 -1.15
C ALA A 63 -6.75 8.78 0.16
N ALA A 64 -6.51 8.15 1.31
CA ALA A 64 -6.83 8.69 2.63
C ALA A 64 -5.98 9.90 3.04
N THR A 65 -4.75 10.05 2.51
CA THR A 65 -3.91 11.22 2.77
C THR A 65 -4.35 12.47 2.00
N LEU A 66 -5.17 12.29 0.96
CA LEU A 66 -5.54 13.34 0.02
C LEU A 66 -6.98 13.83 0.25
N LYS A 67 -7.17 15.15 0.23
CA LYS A 67 -8.50 15.76 0.18
C LYS A 67 -8.89 15.99 -1.28
N PHE A 68 -9.55 15.01 -1.91
CA PHE A 68 -9.98 15.11 -3.30
C PHE A 68 -11.30 14.37 -3.55
N ARG A 69 -11.97 14.71 -4.65
CA ARG A 69 -13.07 13.91 -5.22
C ARG A 69 -12.65 13.41 -6.59
N GLY A 70 -12.57 12.10 -6.74
CA GLY A 70 -12.05 11.49 -7.95
C GLY A 70 -11.54 10.07 -7.74
N THR A 71 -10.55 9.69 -8.55
CA THR A 71 -9.91 8.37 -8.51
C THR A 71 -8.40 8.51 -8.37
N LEU A 72 -7.83 7.70 -7.47
CA LEU A 72 -6.40 7.43 -7.39
C LEU A 72 -6.11 6.10 -8.08
N THR A 73 -5.08 6.08 -8.92
CA THR A 73 -4.55 4.88 -9.57
C THR A 73 -3.12 4.65 -9.13
N PHE A 74 -2.89 3.55 -8.43
CA PHE A 74 -1.57 2.98 -8.17
C PHE A 74 -1.27 1.94 -9.25
N GLN A 75 -0.16 2.10 -9.95
CA GLN A 75 0.29 1.18 -10.98
C GLN A 75 1.73 0.76 -10.71
N LEU A 76 1.98 -0.54 -10.71
CA LEU A 76 3.31 -1.13 -10.75
C LEU A 76 3.53 -1.76 -12.12
N GLN A 77 4.63 -1.41 -12.77
CA GLN A 77 5.11 -2.05 -13.99
C GLN A 77 6.48 -2.65 -13.70
N GLY A 78 6.59 -3.97 -13.85
CA GLY A 78 7.81 -4.72 -13.59
C GLY A 78 8.27 -5.48 -14.82
N ASP A 79 9.53 -5.91 -14.79
CA ASP A 79 10.15 -6.82 -15.75
C ASP A 79 10.23 -8.27 -15.23
N GLY A 80 9.71 -8.52 -14.02
CA GLY A 80 9.59 -9.84 -13.41
C GLY A 80 8.33 -10.62 -13.83
N ALA A 81 7.95 -11.59 -13.00
CA ALA A 81 6.77 -12.42 -13.23
C ALA A 81 5.44 -11.63 -13.28
N VAL A 82 5.37 -10.46 -12.66
CA VAL A 82 4.24 -9.52 -12.66
C VAL A 82 4.62 -8.33 -13.54
N GLY A 83 4.18 -8.36 -14.80
CA GLY A 83 4.48 -7.30 -15.76
C GLY A 83 3.64 -6.03 -15.54
N LEU A 84 2.43 -6.18 -14.99
CA LEU A 84 1.55 -5.06 -14.66
C LEU A 84 0.70 -5.40 -13.44
N LEU A 85 0.61 -4.47 -12.51
CA LEU A 85 -0.36 -4.48 -11.43
C LEU A 85 -0.99 -3.09 -11.35
N VAL A 86 -2.31 -3.04 -11.27
CA VAL A 86 -3.06 -1.80 -11.10
C VAL A 86 -4.01 -1.96 -9.92
N ALA A 87 -3.95 -1.03 -8.98
CA ALA A 87 -4.93 -0.88 -7.90
C ALA A 87 -5.47 0.55 -7.94
N GLN A 88 -6.79 0.70 -7.87
CA GLN A 88 -7.45 1.99 -7.89
C GLN A 88 -8.35 2.13 -6.69
N CYS A 89 -8.39 3.35 -6.15
CA CYS A 89 -9.22 3.74 -5.04
C CYS A 89 -9.96 5.03 -5.40
N ALA A 90 -11.28 5.02 -5.33
CA ALA A 90 -12.08 6.24 -5.40
C ALA A 90 -12.01 6.99 -4.06
N HIS A 91 -12.38 8.28 -4.08
CA HIS A 91 -12.44 9.14 -2.90
C HIS A 91 -13.39 8.64 -1.79
N ASP A 92 -14.34 7.75 -2.12
CA ASP A 92 -15.26 7.07 -1.18
C ASP A 92 -14.77 5.66 -0.79
N PHE A 93 -13.48 5.37 -1.00
CA PHE A 93 -12.79 4.12 -0.70
C PHE A 93 -13.31 2.87 -1.44
N ARG A 94 -14.09 3.04 -2.52
CA ARG A 94 -14.33 1.92 -3.44
C ARG A 94 -13.05 1.56 -4.17
N VAL A 95 -12.72 0.26 -4.17
CA VAL A 95 -11.47 -0.27 -4.71
C VAL A 95 -11.69 -1.20 -5.90
N ARG A 96 -10.75 -1.18 -6.84
CA ARG A 96 -10.62 -2.19 -7.90
C ARG A 96 -9.16 -2.49 -8.16
N ALA A 97 -8.82 -3.75 -8.42
CA ALA A 97 -7.44 -4.12 -8.68
C ALA A 97 -7.32 -5.31 -9.62
N VAL A 98 -6.21 -5.34 -10.37
CA VAL A 98 -5.88 -6.43 -11.30
C VAL A 98 -4.36 -6.56 -11.41
N ALA A 99 -3.89 -7.81 -11.53
CA ALA A 99 -2.53 -8.12 -11.91
C ALA A 99 -2.49 -8.90 -13.24
N ARG A 100 -1.47 -8.63 -14.05
CA ARG A 100 -1.06 -9.44 -15.19
C ARG A 100 0.26 -10.10 -14.83
N CYS A 101 0.21 -11.42 -14.65
CA CYS A 101 1.38 -12.23 -14.35
C CYS A 101 1.61 -13.30 -15.41
N ALA A 102 2.88 -13.56 -15.73
CA ALA A 102 3.28 -14.67 -16.58
C ALA A 102 3.25 -15.96 -15.76
N GLY A 103 2.16 -16.74 -15.88
CA GLY A 103 1.99 -17.98 -15.10
C GLY A 103 3.14 -18.98 -15.25
N VAL A 104 3.84 -19.00 -16.39
CA VAL A 104 5.02 -19.84 -16.61
C VAL A 104 6.22 -19.48 -15.72
N ALA A 105 6.40 -18.20 -15.38
CA ALA A 105 7.51 -17.74 -14.52
C ALA A 105 7.36 -18.18 -13.05
N LEU A 106 6.13 -18.56 -12.67
CA LEU A 106 5.74 -18.97 -11.32
C LEU A 106 5.49 -20.48 -11.19
N ARG A 107 5.59 -21.24 -12.30
CA ARG A 107 5.41 -22.70 -12.28
C ARG A 107 6.47 -23.37 -11.39
N GLY A 108 6.01 -24.22 -10.48
CA GLY A 108 6.87 -24.99 -9.57
C GLY A 108 7.44 -24.19 -8.39
N TRP A 109 7.06 -22.92 -8.23
CA TRP A 109 7.49 -22.13 -7.08
C TRP A 109 6.50 -22.29 -5.92
N SER A 110 7.01 -22.76 -4.78
CA SER A 110 6.24 -22.98 -3.55
C SER A 110 6.08 -21.74 -2.68
N GLY A 111 6.55 -20.56 -3.11
CA GLY A 111 6.51 -19.34 -2.30
C GLY A 111 7.51 -19.29 -1.15
N GLY A 112 8.43 -20.26 -1.05
CA GLY A 112 9.49 -20.26 -0.05
C GLY A 112 10.61 -19.25 -0.33
N GLY A 113 11.14 -18.62 0.72
CA GLY A 113 12.29 -17.71 0.66
C GLY A 113 12.10 -16.44 1.49
N ARG A 114 13.13 -15.57 1.52
CA ARG A 114 13.03 -14.24 2.13
C ARG A 114 12.06 -13.38 1.32
N ARG A 115 11.17 -12.62 1.98
CA ARG A 115 10.19 -11.71 1.32
C ARG A 115 10.83 -10.80 0.26
N SER A 116 12.04 -10.31 0.52
CA SER A 116 12.80 -9.50 -0.45
C SER A 116 13.10 -10.21 -1.76
N ALA A 117 13.47 -11.50 -1.71
CA ALA A 117 13.72 -12.30 -2.90
C ALA A 117 12.43 -12.64 -3.64
N ILE A 118 11.35 -12.90 -2.90
CA ILE A 118 9.99 -13.10 -3.43
C ILE A 118 9.57 -11.87 -4.23
N PHE A 119 9.65 -10.69 -3.61
CA PHE A 119 9.31 -9.42 -4.24
C PHE A 119 10.11 -9.20 -5.52
N ARG A 120 11.45 -9.33 -5.47
CA ARG A 120 12.31 -9.13 -6.64
C ARG A 120 12.07 -10.15 -7.75
N ARG A 121 11.67 -11.39 -7.44
CA ARG A 121 11.25 -12.35 -8.46
C ARG A 121 9.91 -11.96 -9.11
N LEU A 122 9.00 -11.40 -8.34
CA LEU A 122 7.71 -10.94 -8.85
C LEU A 122 7.85 -9.71 -9.75
N VAL A 123 8.58 -8.69 -9.31
CA VAL A 123 8.56 -7.38 -9.97
C VAL A 123 9.80 -7.11 -10.82
N GLY A 124 10.86 -7.90 -10.64
CA GLY A 124 12.14 -7.73 -11.30
C GLY A 124 12.98 -6.60 -10.69
N THR A 125 13.92 -6.08 -11.49
CA THR A 125 14.85 -5.02 -11.08
C THR A 125 14.54 -3.70 -11.78
N ASP A 126 14.10 -3.75 -13.04
CA ASP A 126 13.90 -2.60 -13.90
C ASP A 126 12.41 -2.29 -14.09
N GLY A 127 11.78 -1.92 -12.98
CA GLY A 127 10.38 -1.52 -12.96
C GLY A 127 10.14 -0.15 -12.34
N ARG A 128 8.88 0.27 -12.33
CA ARG A 128 8.43 1.57 -11.80
C ARG A 128 7.08 1.50 -11.13
N ILE A 129 6.85 2.44 -10.23
CA ILE A 129 5.54 2.79 -9.68
C ILE A 129 5.07 4.08 -10.34
N THR A 130 3.78 4.13 -10.65
CA THR A 130 3.09 5.32 -11.11
C THR A 130 1.86 5.54 -10.24
N VAL A 131 1.78 6.70 -9.59
CA VAL A 131 0.59 7.14 -8.86
C VAL A 131 -0.06 8.26 -9.66
N THR A 132 -1.31 8.05 -10.08
CA THR A 132 -2.09 9.04 -10.82
C THR A 132 -3.31 9.44 -10.01
N ILE A 133 -3.56 10.74 -9.86
CA ILE A 133 -4.74 11.30 -9.20
C ILE A 133 -5.52 12.07 -10.25
N GLU A 134 -6.78 11.71 -10.43
CA GLU A 134 -7.71 12.36 -11.35
C GLU A 134 -8.86 12.96 -10.54
N ALA A 135 -8.79 14.29 -10.31
CA ALA A 135 -9.75 15.02 -9.51
C ALA A 135 -10.82 15.70 -10.38
N GLN A 136 -12.09 15.53 -10.00
CA GLN A 136 -13.26 16.01 -10.75
C GLN A 136 -13.41 17.52 -10.71
N GLU A 137 -13.17 18.13 -9.55
CA GLU A 137 -13.53 19.53 -9.28
C GLU A 137 -12.69 20.55 -10.07
N LYS A 138 -11.56 20.14 -10.66
CA LYS A 138 -10.62 21.05 -11.35
C LYS A 138 -10.08 20.52 -12.68
N SER A 139 -10.61 19.40 -13.19
CA SER A 139 -9.98 18.64 -14.29
C SER A 139 -8.47 18.43 -14.04
N MET A 140 -8.09 18.30 -12.76
CA MET A 140 -6.71 18.24 -12.34
C MET A 140 -6.25 16.79 -12.41
N ARG A 141 -5.20 16.55 -13.19
CA ARG A 141 -4.52 15.27 -13.27
C ARG A 141 -3.11 15.45 -12.75
N TYR A 142 -2.81 14.78 -11.65
CA TYR A 142 -1.46 14.69 -11.11
C TYR A 142 -0.92 13.28 -11.35
N GLN A 143 0.35 13.17 -11.74
CA GLN A 143 1.01 11.88 -11.91
C GLN A 143 2.44 11.96 -11.40
N GLY A 144 2.76 11.10 -10.44
CA GLY A 144 4.13 10.89 -9.98
C GLY A 144 4.62 9.50 -10.39
N VAL A 145 5.89 9.42 -10.80
CA VAL A 145 6.52 8.18 -11.27
C VAL A 145 7.86 8.02 -10.58
N VAL A 146 8.09 6.85 -9.97
CA VAL A 146 9.39 6.50 -9.38
C VAL A 146 9.84 5.11 -9.81
N PRO A 147 11.15 4.84 -9.89
CA PRO A 147 11.66 3.49 -10.05
C PRO A 147 11.23 2.59 -8.88
N LEU A 148 11.16 1.27 -9.12
CA LEU A 148 11.01 0.30 -8.03
C LEU A 148 12.29 0.26 -7.19
N ALA A 149 12.19 0.78 -5.97
CA ALA A 149 13.29 0.89 -5.03
C ALA A 149 13.19 -0.16 -3.91
N GLY A 150 14.33 -0.48 -3.31
CA GLY A 150 14.36 -1.29 -2.09
C GLY A 150 14.04 -2.77 -2.30
N THR A 151 13.39 -3.40 -1.33
CA THR A 151 13.09 -4.83 -1.36
C THR A 151 11.63 -5.19 -1.13
N SER A 152 10.76 -4.17 -1.11
CA SER A 152 9.33 -4.30 -0.89
C SER A 152 8.54 -3.20 -1.57
N LEU A 153 7.22 -3.40 -1.72
CA LEU A 153 6.31 -2.38 -2.23
C LEU A 153 6.28 -1.14 -1.32
N ALA A 154 6.36 -1.37 -0.01
CA ALA A 154 6.43 -0.31 1.00
C ALA A 154 7.65 0.60 0.80
N GLU A 155 8.86 0.04 0.67
CA GLU A 155 10.08 0.82 0.43
C GLU A 155 10.01 1.64 -0.87
N SER A 156 9.43 1.07 -1.93
CA SER A 156 9.20 1.83 -3.17
C SER A 156 8.20 2.97 -2.98
N LEU A 157 7.18 2.79 -2.13
CA LEU A 157 6.22 3.84 -1.81
C LEU A 157 6.82 4.93 -0.89
N GLU A 158 7.70 4.56 0.04
CA GLU A 158 8.47 5.52 0.84
C GLU A 158 9.35 6.39 -0.06
N ALA A 159 10.00 5.80 -1.08
CA ALA A 159 10.76 6.55 -2.08
C ALA A 159 9.88 7.49 -2.92
N TYR A 160 8.65 7.06 -3.25
CA TYR A 160 7.65 7.93 -3.88
C TYR A 160 7.37 9.17 -3.03
N PHE A 161 7.07 9.01 -1.74
CA PHE A 161 6.82 10.16 -0.84
C PHE A 161 8.04 11.06 -0.66
N ALA A 162 9.24 10.48 -0.53
CA ALA A 162 10.47 11.24 -0.42
C ALA A 162 10.72 12.12 -1.66
N SER A 163 10.45 11.60 -2.85
CA SER A 163 10.61 12.35 -4.11
C SER A 163 9.49 13.36 -4.40
N SER A 164 8.24 13.01 -4.07
CA SER A 164 7.06 13.75 -4.54
C SER A 164 6.53 14.76 -3.52
N GLU A 165 6.67 14.47 -2.21
CA GLU A 165 6.12 15.29 -1.13
C GLU A 165 7.19 15.87 -0.21
N GLN A 166 8.44 15.37 -0.29
CA GLN A 166 9.53 15.73 0.63
C GLN A 166 9.17 15.52 2.12
N LEU A 167 8.21 14.64 2.39
CA LEU A 167 7.77 14.31 3.74
C LEU A 167 8.31 12.94 4.14
N PRO A 168 9.12 12.84 5.23
CA PRO A 168 9.49 11.56 5.81
C PRO A 168 8.23 10.74 6.09
N THR A 169 8.15 9.60 5.40
CA THR A 169 6.98 8.71 5.43
C THR A 169 7.47 7.29 5.64
N ARG A 170 6.82 6.56 6.56
CA ARG A 170 6.98 5.12 6.74
C ARG A 170 5.70 4.41 6.33
N VAL A 171 5.88 3.26 5.68
CA VAL A 171 4.79 2.46 5.15
C VAL A 171 4.97 1.02 5.60
N LEU A 172 3.91 0.44 6.15
CA LEU A 172 3.78 -0.99 6.40
C LEU A 172 2.63 -1.51 5.55
N LEU A 173 2.86 -2.60 4.82
CA LEU A 173 1.86 -3.26 3.99
C LEU A 173 1.91 -4.76 4.27
N ALA A 174 0.75 -5.38 4.36
CA ALA A 174 0.62 -6.81 4.46
C ALA A 174 -0.69 -7.27 3.82
N ALA A 175 -0.68 -8.46 3.26
CA ALA A 175 -1.89 -9.13 2.82
C ALA A 175 -1.74 -10.63 2.97
N ASP A 176 -2.87 -11.29 3.13
CA ASP A 176 -2.98 -12.75 3.13
C ASP A 176 -4.31 -13.18 2.49
N HIS A 177 -4.74 -14.40 2.78
CA HIS A 177 -6.03 -14.91 2.30
C HIS A 177 -7.23 -14.17 2.89
N ALA A 178 -7.16 -13.75 4.15
CA ALA A 178 -8.29 -13.22 4.89
C ALA A 178 -8.43 -11.70 4.72
N CYS A 179 -7.33 -10.96 4.69
CA CYS A 179 -7.34 -9.50 4.66
C CYS A 179 -6.15 -8.90 3.90
N CYS A 180 -6.28 -7.64 3.51
CA CYS A 180 -5.14 -6.78 3.26
C CYS A 180 -5.17 -5.60 4.23
N ALA A 181 -3.99 -5.16 4.65
CA ALA A 181 -3.84 -4.13 5.66
C ALA A 181 -2.61 -3.29 5.39
N GLY A 182 -2.62 -2.09 5.95
CA GLY A 182 -1.45 -1.23 5.92
C GLY A 182 -1.51 -0.10 6.91
N MET A 183 -0.35 0.47 7.17
CA MET A 183 -0.20 1.66 7.98
C MET A 183 0.74 2.62 7.27
N LEU A 184 0.39 3.90 7.26
CA LEU A 184 1.22 4.98 6.78
C LEU A 184 1.43 5.96 7.94
N VAL A 185 2.67 6.30 8.22
CA VAL A 185 3.07 7.27 9.26
C VAL A 185 3.89 8.36 8.58
N GLN A 186 3.51 9.62 8.76
CA GLN A 186 4.12 10.73 8.04
C GLN A 186 4.32 11.94 8.95
N LYS A 187 5.48 12.58 8.83
CA LYS A 187 5.78 13.85 9.52
C LYS A 187 4.90 14.98 8.97
N LEU A 188 4.43 15.87 9.84
CA LEU A 188 3.68 17.06 9.46
C LEU A 188 4.63 18.22 9.08
N PRO A 189 4.26 19.09 8.10
CA PRO A 189 5.12 20.19 7.63
C PRO A 189 5.51 21.25 8.68
N ASP A 190 4.88 21.30 9.85
CA ASP A 190 5.15 22.32 10.88
C ASP A 190 5.37 21.65 12.24
N GLY A 191 6.62 21.36 12.55
CA GLY A 191 7.03 20.67 13.77
C GLY A 191 8.23 21.31 14.44
N ASP A 192 8.28 22.64 14.53
CA ASP A 192 9.16 23.37 15.47
C ASP A 192 8.52 23.45 16.88
N VAL A 193 7.78 22.42 17.28
CA VAL A 193 7.26 22.29 18.65
C VAL A 193 7.66 20.91 19.18
N GLY A 194 8.92 20.81 19.60
CA GLY A 194 9.52 19.63 20.19
C GLY A 194 11.04 19.63 20.01
N ASP A 195 11.77 19.09 20.98
CA ASP A 195 13.22 18.94 20.87
C ASP A 195 13.56 18.07 19.63
N PRO A 196 14.46 18.50 18.73
CA PRO A 196 14.90 17.70 17.59
C PRO A 196 15.30 16.26 17.95
N GLU A 197 15.83 16.03 19.16
CA GLU A 197 16.17 14.69 19.66
C GLU A 197 14.92 13.82 19.91
N ASP A 198 13.82 14.40 20.39
CA ASP A 198 12.55 13.70 20.62
C ASP A 198 11.86 13.32 19.30
N ILE A 199 11.95 14.21 18.30
CA ILE A 199 11.43 13.95 16.95
C ILE A 199 12.21 12.81 16.29
N ALA A 200 13.54 12.78 16.46
CA ALA A 200 14.38 11.68 15.98
C ALA A 200 14.08 10.38 16.73
N ALA A 201 13.91 10.41 18.05
CA ALA A 201 13.63 9.22 18.86
C ALA A 201 12.28 8.57 18.52
N VAL A 202 11.22 9.36 18.27
CA VAL A 202 9.93 8.81 17.80
C VAL A 202 9.99 8.32 16.37
N TRP A 203 10.75 8.99 15.50
CA TRP A 203 11.00 8.52 14.15
C TRP A 203 11.74 7.17 14.13
N GLU A 204 12.75 6.99 14.98
CA GLU A 204 13.46 5.72 15.16
C GLU A 204 12.62 4.67 15.89
N GLY A 205 11.71 5.09 16.78
CA GLY A 205 10.71 4.21 17.39
C GLY A 205 9.69 3.67 16.38
N ALA A 206 9.21 4.53 15.47
CA ALA A 206 8.27 4.17 14.41
C ALA A 206 8.88 3.27 13.31
N GLN A 207 10.21 3.15 13.28
CA GLN A 207 10.95 2.27 12.36
C GLN A 207 11.17 0.84 12.88
N ARG A 208 10.92 0.59 14.16
CA ARG A 208 11.15 -0.72 14.81
C ARG A 208 9.94 -1.63 14.76
#